data_AF-A0A1X2KHT2-F1
#
_entry.id   AF-A0A1X2KHT2-F1
#
_cell.length_a   1.000
_cell.length_b   1.000
_cell.length_c   1.000
_cell.angle_alpha   90.00
_cell.angle_beta   90.00
_cell.angle_gamma   90.00
#
_symmetry.space_group_name_H-M   'P 1'
#
loop_
_entity.id
_entity.type
_entity.pdbx_description
1 polymer ?
#
loop_
_entity_poly.entity_id
_entity_poly.type
_entity_poly.pdbx_seq_one_letter_code
_entity_poly.pdbx_strand_id
1 'polypeptide(L)'
;MDHEFELAFNLVDEAAGRIQHQQYGITRILFHNHGDIGLTTVHDYTSEAGHRLVLIATDTHGQMAAIEGTAPDLNTEPHTRILKVRAGDLTFHAIPGCDWSYRATHAGHAYTLTAGIGEQPMWTVTLDANPPLAHQDLEAALADIAAAHLVAA
;
A
#
# COMPACT_ATOMS: atom_id res chain seq x y z
N MET A 1 12.36 -1.22 9.48
CA MET A 1 11.82 -0.75 8.19
C MET A 1 10.57 -1.55 7.80
N ASP A 2 9.99 -2.30 8.75
CA ASP A 2 8.82 -3.18 8.50
C ASP A 2 7.49 -2.49 8.79
N HIS A 3 7.55 -1.36 9.50
CA HIS A 3 6.37 -0.72 10.07
C HIS A 3 5.50 -0.08 9.00
N GLU A 4 6.06 0.30 7.84
CA GLU A 4 5.33 1.04 6.81
C GLU A 4 4.40 0.14 5.99
N PHE A 5 4.86 -1.05 5.60
CA PHE A 5 3.99 -2.04 4.96
C PHE A 5 3.02 -2.65 5.96
N GLU A 6 3.46 -2.98 7.18
CA GLU A 6 2.55 -3.42 8.24
C GLU A 6 1.45 -2.38 8.52
N LEU A 7 1.81 -1.09 8.59
CA LEU A 7 0.83 -0.01 8.67
C LEU A 7 -0.11 -0.04 7.48
N ALA A 8 0.41 -0.15 6.25
CA ALA A 8 -0.42 -0.20 5.06
C ALA A 8 -1.42 -1.38 5.08
N PHE A 9 -0.97 -2.57 5.50
CA PHE A 9 -1.85 -3.74 5.70
C PHE A 9 -2.92 -3.48 6.77
N ASN A 10 -2.55 -2.91 7.92
CA ASN A 10 -3.53 -2.57 8.96
C ASN A 10 -4.55 -1.52 8.47
N LEU A 11 -4.14 -0.61 7.59
CA LEU A 11 -5.02 0.40 7.01
C LEU A 11 -5.99 -0.18 5.95
N VAL A 12 -5.74 -1.39 5.43
CA VAL A 12 -6.68 -2.10 4.54
C VAL A 12 -8.00 -2.37 5.26
N ASP A 13 -7.93 -2.91 6.48
CA ASP A 13 -9.11 -3.19 7.31
C ASP A 13 -9.81 -1.90 7.75
N GLU A 14 -9.02 -0.87 8.10
CA GLU A 14 -9.54 0.45 8.46
C GLU A 14 -10.32 1.08 7.29
N ALA A 15 -9.80 0.97 6.05
CA ALA A 15 -10.49 1.46 4.86
C ALA A 15 -11.78 0.67 4.57
N ALA A 16 -11.76 -0.65 4.76
CA ALA A 16 -12.91 -1.53 4.61
C ALA A 16 -14.05 -1.19 5.59
N GLY A 17 -13.71 -0.89 6.85
CA GLY A 17 -14.70 -0.40 7.82
C GLY A 17 -15.24 0.97 7.42
N ARG A 18 -14.32 1.92 7.11
CA ARG A 18 -14.68 3.34 6.91
C ARG A 18 -15.61 3.61 5.74
N ILE A 19 -15.46 2.88 4.63
CA ILE A 19 -16.28 3.09 3.43
C ILE A 19 -17.77 2.89 3.70
N GLN A 20 -18.13 2.12 4.73
CA GLN A 20 -19.52 1.84 5.12
C GLN A 20 -20.18 2.98 5.93
N HIS A 21 -19.41 3.95 6.44
CA HIS A 21 -19.93 5.01 7.32
C HIS A 21 -20.52 6.24 6.57
N GLN A 22 -20.50 6.27 5.24
CA GLN A 22 -21.06 7.35 4.42
C GLN A 22 -20.50 8.75 4.73
N GLN A 23 -19.23 8.83 5.13
CA GLN A 23 -18.55 10.11 5.41
C GLN A 23 -17.96 10.70 4.13
N TYR A 24 -18.82 11.20 3.25
CA TYR A 24 -18.41 11.73 1.94
C TYR A 24 -17.53 12.98 2.02
N GLY A 25 -16.74 13.18 0.98
CA GLY A 25 -15.78 14.27 0.88
C GLY A 25 -14.47 13.97 1.60
N ILE A 26 -13.76 15.02 1.98
CA ILE A 26 -12.46 14.92 2.62
C ILE A 26 -12.64 14.99 4.15
N THR A 27 -12.24 13.96 4.87
CA THR A 27 -12.37 13.89 6.33
C THR A 27 -11.03 13.58 6.97
N ARG A 28 -10.59 14.42 7.91
CA ARG A 28 -9.44 14.10 8.77
C ARG A 28 -9.90 13.23 9.93
N ILE A 29 -9.21 12.14 10.17
CA ILE A 29 -9.50 11.21 11.27
C ILE A 29 -8.71 11.67 12.50
N LEU A 30 -9.43 12.08 13.54
CA LEU A 30 -8.82 12.62 14.77
C LEU A 30 -8.45 11.53 15.78
N PHE A 31 -9.12 10.39 15.72
CA PHE A 31 -8.94 9.28 16.66
C PHE A 31 -8.68 8.00 15.89
N HIS A 32 -7.48 7.43 16.06
CA HIS A 32 -7.04 6.17 15.50
C HIS A 32 -5.87 5.60 16.32
N ASN A 33 -5.60 4.30 16.20
CA ASN A 33 -4.60 3.61 17.01
C ASN A 33 -3.31 3.28 16.23
N HIS A 34 -2.96 4.11 15.26
CA HIS A 34 -1.81 3.91 14.35
C HIS A 34 -0.59 4.76 14.70
N GLY A 35 -0.49 5.23 15.95
CA GLY A 35 0.59 6.11 16.41
C GLY A 35 0.44 7.56 15.97
N ASP A 36 1.53 8.31 16.03
CA ASP A 36 1.58 9.74 15.71
C ASP A 36 1.69 9.99 14.19
N ILE A 37 0.62 9.63 13.48
CA ILE A 37 0.46 9.86 12.05
C ILE A 37 -0.83 10.61 11.77
N GLY A 38 -0.88 11.35 10.67
CA GLY A 38 -2.12 11.94 10.16
C GLY A 38 -2.86 10.94 9.28
N LEU A 39 -4.15 10.74 9.54
CA LEU A 39 -5.04 9.98 8.67
C LEU A 39 -6.11 10.88 8.04
N THR A 40 -6.29 10.77 6.73
CA THR A 40 -7.30 11.50 5.97
C THR A 40 -8.01 10.56 5.00
N THR A 41 -9.34 10.59 4.95
CA THR A 41 -10.13 9.90 3.94
C THR A 41 -10.61 10.87 2.87
N VAL A 42 -10.71 10.38 1.64
CA VAL A 42 -11.46 10.99 0.55
C VAL A 42 -12.50 9.99 0.12
N HIS A 43 -13.79 10.27 0.33
CA HIS A 43 -14.87 9.34 0.03
C HIS A 43 -15.84 9.94 -0.98
N ASP A 44 -15.91 9.31 -2.14
CA ASP A 44 -16.78 9.68 -3.24
C ASP A 44 -17.83 8.58 -3.48
N TYR A 45 -18.99 8.98 -4.01
CA TYR A 45 -20.02 8.06 -4.47
C TYR A 45 -20.57 8.51 -5.83
N THR A 46 -20.72 7.57 -6.75
CA THR A 46 -21.48 7.77 -7.98
C THR A 46 -22.42 6.59 -8.18
N SER A 47 -23.56 6.82 -8.84
CA SER A 47 -24.51 5.74 -9.14
C SER A 47 -23.98 4.70 -10.13
N GLU A 48 -22.91 5.02 -10.88
CA GLU A 48 -22.32 4.13 -11.88
C GLU A 48 -21.18 3.28 -11.29
N ALA A 49 -20.32 3.87 -10.46
CA ALA A 49 -19.13 3.21 -9.92
C ALA A 49 -19.27 2.78 -8.44
N GLY A 50 -20.37 3.15 -7.78
CA GLY A 50 -20.59 2.91 -6.36
C GLY A 50 -19.76 3.84 -5.47
N HIS A 51 -19.39 3.33 -4.29
CA HIS A 51 -18.56 4.00 -3.31
C HIS A 51 -17.08 3.79 -3.60
N ARG A 52 -16.30 4.86 -3.45
CA ARG A 52 -14.84 4.83 -3.49
C ARG A 52 -14.28 5.63 -2.33
N LEU A 53 -13.47 5.01 -1.50
CA LEU A 53 -12.78 5.65 -0.39
C LEU A 53 -11.27 5.52 -0.58
N VAL A 54 -10.53 6.62 -0.47
CA VAL A 54 -9.07 6.61 -0.40
C VAL A 54 -8.66 7.04 1.00
N LEU A 55 -8.04 6.14 1.76
CA LEU A 55 -7.45 6.41 3.07
C LEU A 55 -5.97 6.73 2.90
N ILE A 56 -5.55 7.89 3.36
CA ILE A 56 -4.20 8.42 3.23
C ILE A 56 -3.57 8.55 4.61
N ALA A 57 -2.39 7.94 4.78
CA ALA A 57 -1.53 8.11 5.95
C ALA A 57 -0.35 9.02 5.64
N THR A 58 -0.07 9.97 6.53
CA THR A 58 1.02 10.95 6.40
C THR A 58 1.77 11.14 7.71
N ASP A 59 3.07 11.39 7.64
CA ASP A 59 3.92 11.86 8.73
C ASP A 59 4.56 13.22 8.39
N THR A 60 5.55 13.64 9.16
CA THR A 60 6.33 14.87 8.93
C THR A 60 7.11 14.87 7.62
N HIS A 61 7.37 13.71 7.03
CA HIS A 61 8.10 13.55 5.77
C HIS A 61 7.15 13.45 4.56
N GLY A 62 5.84 13.53 4.78
CA GLY A 62 4.82 13.47 3.74
C GLY A 62 4.03 12.16 3.79
N GLN A 63 3.69 11.62 2.63
CA GLN A 63 2.80 10.47 2.56
C GLN A 63 3.52 9.15 2.83
N MET A 64 2.96 8.38 3.77
CA MET A 64 3.44 7.05 4.14
C MET A 64 2.72 5.96 3.35
N ALA A 65 1.40 6.00 3.29
CA ALA A 65 0.60 5.01 2.59
C ALA A 65 -0.67 5.62 1.98
N ALA A 66 -1.21 4.96 0.96
CA ALA A 66 -2.59 5.18 0.54
C ALA A 66 -3.26 3.85 0.22
N ILE A 67 -4.48 3.71 0.73
CA ILE A 67 -5.33 2.55 0.57
C ILE A 67 -6.58 2.98 -0.17
N GLU A 68 -7.04 2.15 -1.10
CA GLU A 68 -8.32 2.33 -1.77
C GLU A 68 -9.28 1.25 -1.29
N GLY A 69 -10.50 1.65 -0.92
CA GLY A 69 -11.65 0.79 -0.78
C GLY A 69 -12.69 1.13 -1.84
N THR A 70 -13.33 0.12 -2.41
CA THR A 70 -14.42 0.25 -3.37
C THR A 70 -15.55 -0.70 -3.02
N ALA A 71 -16.79 -0.24 -3.11
CA ALA A 71 -17.98 -1.08 -2.91
C ALA A 71 -19.12 -0.58 -3.81
N PRO A 72 -19.88 -1.46 -4.49
CA PRO A 72 -21.00 -1.03 -5.33
C PRO A 72 -22.13 -0.37 -4.51
N ASP A 73 -22.33 -0.84 -3.27
CA ASP A 73 -23.27 -0.32 -2.29
C ASP A 73 -22.78 -0.63 -0.87
N LEU A 74 -23.46 -0.09 0.16
CA LEU A 74 -23.04 -0.19 1.56
C LEU A 74 -23.21 -1.58 2.19
N ASN A 75 -23.98 -2.48 1.56
CA ASN A 75 -24.22 -3.84 2.05
C ASN A 75 -23.31 -4.87 1.38
N THR A 76 -22.58 -4.47 0.34
CA THR A 76 -21.61 -5.34 -0.34
C THR A 76 -20.26 -5.25 0.37
N GLU A 77 -19.60 -6.40 0.55
CA GLU A 77 -18.24 -6.45 1.11
C GLU A 77 -17.30 -5.59 0.24
N PRO A 78 -16.59 -4.62 0.84
CA PRO A 78 -15.73 -3.73 0.09
C PRO A 78 -14.48 -4.46 -0.39
N HIS A 79 -14.09 -4.20 -1.64
CA HIS A 79 -12.77 -4.57 -2.13
C HIS A 79 -11.78 -3.48 -1.72
N THR A 80 -10.71 -3.88 -1.03
CA THR A 80 -9.65 -2.98 -0.59
C THR A 80 -8.30 -3.37 -1.17
N ARG A 81 -7.47 -2.37 -1.43
CA ARG A 81 -6.10 -2.56 -1.90
C ARG A 81 -5.18 -1.42 -1.47
N ILE A 82 -3.92 -1.77 -1.28
CA ILE A 82 -2.85 -0.79 -1.10
C ILE A 82 -2.54 -0.16 -2.46
N LEU A 83 -2.60 1.17 -2.58
CA LEU A 83 -2.20 1.91 -3.79
C LEU A 83 -0.72 2.29 -3.78
N LYS A 84 -0.21 2.65 -2.60
CA LYS A 84 1.19 3.02 -2.42
C LYS A 84 1.64 2.89 -0.97
N VAL A 85 2.94 2.63 -0.81
CA VAL A 85 3.64 2.60 0.48
C VAL A 85 5.01 3.23 0.30
N ARG A 86 5.39 4.14 1.19
CA ARG A 86 6.76 4.64 1.31
C ARG A 86 7.50 3.75 2.31
N ALA A 87 8.60 3.13 1.89
CA ALA A 87 9.46 2.31 2.75
C ALA A 87 10.91 2.77 2.54
N GLY A 88 11.51 3.31 3.60
CA GLY A 88 12.78 4.06 3.48
C GLY A 88 12.64 5.23 2.51
N ASP A 89 13.60 5.36 1.59
CA ASP A 89 13.63 6.41 0.55
C ASP A 89 12.83 6.05 -0.72
N LEU A 90 12.23 4.86 -0.75
CA LEU A 90 11.48 4.37 -1.90
C LEU A 90 9.98 4.53 -1.67
N THR A 91 9.26 4.93 -2.73
CA THR A 91 7.80 4.86 -2.76
C THR A 91 7.39 3.77 -3.75
N PHE A 92 6.79 2.72 -3.19
CA PHE A 92 6.24 1.60 -3.92
C PHE A 92 4.81 1.92 -4.35
N HIS A 93 4.51 1.77 -5.63
CA HIS A 93 3.19 1.95 -6.22
C HIS A 93 2.62 0.60 -6.65
N ALA A 94 1.34 0.35 -6.39
CA ALA A 94 0.68 -0.85 -6.88
C ALA A 94 0.72 -0.91 -8.42
N ILE A 95 1.04 -2.08 -8.95
CA ILE A 95 1.05 -2.33 -10.40
C ILE A 95 -0.40 -2.56 -10.85
N PRO A 96 -0.93 -1.78 -11.81
CA PRO A 96 -2.29 -1.97 -12.30
C PRO A 96 -2.52 -3.38 -12.86
N GLY A 97 -3.58 -4.04 -12.40
CA GLY A 97 -3.94 -5.40 -12.83
C GLY A 97 -3.11 -6.53 -12.19
N CYS A 98 -2.23 -6.22 -11.25
CA CYS A 98 -1.47 -7.20 -10.49
C CYS A 98 -1.74 -7.01 -9.00
N ASP A 99 -2.54 -7.90 -8.43
CA ASP A 99 -2.79 -7.90 -6.99
C ASP A 99 -1.47 -8.16 -6.25
N TRP A 100 -1.26 -7.42 -5.15
CA TRP A 100 -0.10 -7.56 -4.26
C TRP A 100 1.28 -7.41 -4.92
N SER A 101 1.35 -6.68 -6.02
CA SER A 101 2.61 -6.32 -6.69
C SER A 101 2.83 -4.81 -6.66
N TYR A 102 4.02 -4.40 -6.24
CA TYR A 102 4.38 -3.01 -6.05
C TYR A 102 5.70 -2.68 -6.72
N ARG A 103 5.79 -1.50 -7.34
CA ARG A 103 6.98 -1.03 -8.02
C ARG A 103 7.47 0.30 -7.45
N ALA A 104 8.75 0.38 -7.16
CA ALA A 104 9.47 1.61 -6.91
C ALA A 104 10.53 1.83 -8.00
N THR A 105 10.83 3.08 -8.32
CA THR A 105 11.92 3.44 -9.24
C THR A 105 12.88 4.41 -8.55
N HIS A 106 14.17 4.16 -8.69
CA HIS A 106 15.21 5.02 -8.11
C HIS A 106 16.51 4.90 -8.90
N ALA A 107 17.20 6.01 -9.14
CA ALA A 107 18.49 6.07 -9.84
C ALA A 107 18.55 5.27 -11.17
N GLY A 108 17.43 5.21 -11.90
CA GLY A 108 17.35 4.45 -13.16
C GLY A 108 17.04 2.95 -13.02
N HIS A 109 16.93 2.45 -11.78
CA HIS A 109 16.54 1.08 -11.48
C HIS A 109 15.06 0.97 -11.10
N ALA A 110 14.44 -0.14 -11.47
CA ALA A 110 13.09 -0.51 -11.09
C ALA A 110 13.10 -1.71 -10.14
N TYR A 111 12.54 -1.52 -8.95
CA TYR A 111 12.36 -2.57 -7.94
C TYR A 111 10.90 -2.99 -7.96
N THR A 112 10.63 -4.26 -8.25
CA THR A 112 9.29 -4.84 -8.15
C THR A 112 9.25 -5.82 -7.00
N LEU A 113 8.34 -5.60 -6.06
CA LEU A 113 8.08 -6.41 -4.90
C LEU A 113 6.71 -7.07 -5.08
N THR A 114 6.66 -8.40 -5.08
CA THR A 114 5.42 -9.16 -5.26
C THR A 114 5.23 -10.13 -4.11
N ALA A 115 4.08 -10.06 -3.45
CA ALA A 115 3.70 -11.05 -2.44
C ALA A 115 3.26 -12.35 -3.12
N GLY A 116 3.75 -13.48 -2.61
CA GLY A 116 3.28 -14.79 -3.02
C GLY A 116 1.91 -15.10 -2.41
N ILE A 117 1.04 -15.77 -3.17
CA ILE A 117 -0.23 -16.31 -2.68
C ILE A 117 -0.17 -17.84 -2.69
N GLY A 118 -0.58 -18.48 -1.59
CA GLY A 118 -0.62 -19.94 -1.49
C GLY A 118 0.77 -20.56 -1.28
N GLU A 119 1.15 -21.52 -2.13
CA GLU A 119 2.43 -22.26 -2.03
C GLU A 119 3.65 -21.53 -2.63
N GLN A 120 3.49 -20.26 -3.02
CA GLN A 120 4.57 -19.44 -3.56
C GLN A 120 5.49 -18.92 -2.45
N PRO A 121 6.77 -18.59 -2.75
CA PRO A 121 7.61 -17.86 -1.79
C PRO A 121 6.88 -16.59 -1.31
N MET A 122 6.93 -16.32 -0.01
CA MET A 122 6.10 -15.26 0.60
C MET A 122 6.30 -13.91 -0.06
N TRP A 123 7.54 -13.61 -0.47
CA TRP A 123 7.86 -12.40 -1.23
C TRP A 123 8.87 -12.69 -2.32
N THR A 124 8.72 -11.99 -3.45
CA THR A 124 9.70 -11.98 -4.53
C THR A 124 10.11 -10.55 -4.86
N VAL A 125 11.41 -10.36 -5.08
CA VAL A 125 12.01 -9.09 -5.49
C VAL A 125 12.56 -9.25 -6.90
N THR A 126 12.22 -8.34 -7.78
CA THR A 126 12.78 -8.24 -9.13
C THR A 126 13.44 -6.88 -9.28
N LEU A 127 14.73 -6.89 -9.59
CA LEU A 127 15.49 -5.70 -9.96
C LEU A 127 15.63 -5.62 -11.48
N ASP A 128 15.08 -4.58 -12.08
CA ASP A 128 15.05 -4.36 -13.53
C ASP A 128 14.52 -5.58 -14.30
N ALA A 129 15.36 -6.17 -15.14
CA ALA A 129 15.06 -7.36 -15.95
C ALA A 129 15.73 -8.63 -15.39
N ASN A 130 16.30 -8.58 -14.19
CA ASN A 130 16.91 -9.75 -13.57
C ASN A 130 15.85 -10.78 -13.15
N PRO A 131 16.23 -12.06 -13.02
CA PRO A 131 15.33 -13.07 -12.49
C PRO A 131 14.83 -12.70 -11.08
N PRO A 132 13.55 -13.00 -10.74
CA PRO A 132 13.03 -12.75 -9.39
C PRO A 132 13.80 -13.54 -8.33
N LEU A 133 14.16 -12.87 -7.24
CA LEU A 133 14.74 -13.44 -6.04
C LEU A 133 13.64 -13.71 -5.02
N ALA A 134 13.63 -14.91 -4.45
CA ALA A 134 12.63 -15.33 -3.48
C ALA A 134 13.11 -15.06 -2.05
N HIS A 135 12.21 -14.52 -1.22
CA HIS A 135 12.45 -14.20 0.18
C HIS A 135 11.40 -14.88 1.08
N GLN A 136 11.81 -15.22 2.29
CA GLN A 136 10.96 -15.92 3.26
C GLN A 136 9.96 -15.00 3.94
N ASP A 137 10.24 -13.69 4.00
CA ASP A 137 9.40 -12.67 4.59
C ASP A 137 9.63 -11.31 3.91
N LEU A 138 8.83 -10.33 4.29
CA LEU A 138 8.89 -8.97 3.73
C LEU A 138 10.14 -8.22 4.18
N GLU A 139 10.60 -8.45 5.42
CA GLU A 139 11.79 -7.81 5.98
C GLU A 139 13.02 -8.15 5.14
N ALA A 140 13.24 -9.43 4.86
CA ALA A 140 14.33 -9.91 4.03
C ALA A 140 14.27 -9.35 2.60
N ALA A 141 13.06 -9.21 2.03
CA ALA A 141 12.87 -8.61 0.71
C ALA A 141 13.22 -7.11 0.69
N LEU A 142 12.75 -6.35 1.69
CA LEU A 142 13.05 -4.93 1.81
C LEU A 142 14.52 -4.67 2.12
N ALA A 143 15.15 -5.51 2.94
CA ALA A 143 16.58 -5.44 3.23
C ALA A 143 17.43 -5.69 1.97
N ASP A 144 17.04 -6.64 1.12
CA ASP A 144 17.72 -6.87 -0.17
C ASP A 144 17.59 -5.68 -1.12
N ILE A 145 16.39 -5.11 -1.21
CA ILE A 145 16.16 -3.87 -1.98
C ILE A 145 17.02 -2.72 -1.44
N ALA A 146 17.06 -2.53 -0.11
CA ALA A 146 17.87 -1.49 0.51
C ALA A 146 19.37 -1.69 0.26
N ALA A 147 19.86 -2.94 0.31
CA ALA A 147 21.25 -3.27 0.02
C ALA A 147 21.59 -3.01 -1.46
N ALA A 148 20.73 -3.44 -2.39
CA ALA A 148 20.89 -3.16 -3.82
C ALA A 148 20.85 -1.66 -4.12
N HIS A 149 19.97 -0.94 -3.43
CA HIS A 149 19.84 0.51 -3.52
C HIS A 149 21.11 1.24 -3.07
N LEU A 150 21.72 0.83 -1.95
CA LEU A 150 22.98 1.42 -1.46
C LEU A 150 24.16 1.20 -2.42
N VAL A 151 24.16 0.12 -3.20
CA VAL A 151 25.20 -0.16 -4.20
C VAL A 151 25.00 0.66 -5.48
N ALA A 152 23.77 1.07 -5.77
CA ALA A 152 23.41 1.83 -6.96
C ALA A 152 23.43 3.37 -6.79
N ALA A 153 23.61 3.85 -5.56
CA ALA A 153 23.69 5.27 -5.20
C ALA A 153 25.13 5.82 -5.25
#